data_AF-A0A1G3HCP5-F1
#
_entry.id   AF-A0A1G3HCP5-F1
#
_cell.length_a   1.000
_cell.length_b   1.000
_cell.length_c   1.000
_cell.angle_alpha   90.00
_cell.angle_beta   90.00
_cell.angle_gamma   90.00
#
_symmetry.space_group_name_H-M   'P 1'
#
loop_
_entity.id
_entity.type
_entity.pdbx_description
1 polymer ?
#
loop_
_entity_poly.entity_id
_entity_poly.type
_entity_poly.pdbx_seq_one_letter_code
_entity_poly.pdbx_strand_id
1 'polypeptide(L)'
;MRSLLIAAAVALSLTACATQSTPPAPAAAPAAAAAPAPAPKAAPQCYNGDSGKFEAIGTVTMISGVKVVCEKTSDGKSAQWMGVKK
;
A
#
# COMPACT_ATOMS: atom_id res chain seq x y z
N MET A 1 -9.33 26.59 -21.77
CA MET A 1 -7.98 27.19 -21.72
C MET A 1 -7.00 26.02 -21.59
N ARG A 2 -6.63 25.26 -22.62
CA ARG A 2 -5.92 25.64 -23.85
C ARG A 2 -4.67 26.48 -23.56
N SER A 3 -3.62 25.75 -23.18
CA SER A 3 -2.23 25.98 -23.58
C SER A 3 -1.52 27.21 -23.01
N LEU A 4 -0.19 27.09 -23.00
CA LEU A 4 0.82 28.16 -22.93
C LEU A 4 1.37 28.46 -21.53
N LEU A 5 2.29 27.62 -21.05
CA LEU A 5 3.44 28.08 -20.27
C LEU A 5 4.66 27.19 -20.56
N ILE A 6 5.15 27.25 -21.80
CA ILE A 6 6.51 26.79 -22.14
C ILE A 6 7.13 27.87 -23.05
N ALA A 7 7.86 28.80 -22.44
CA ALA A 7 8.75 29.77 -23.08
C ALA A 7 10.01 29.79 -22.19
N ALA A 8 11.07 29.07 -22.54
CA ALA A 8 12.12 29.44 -23.49
C ALA A 8 13.19 30.38 -22.90
N ALA A 9 14.45 29.94 -23.09
CA ALA A 9 15.68 30.71 -23.11
C ALA A 9 16.24 31.23 -21.77
N VAL A 10 17.29 30.58 -21.26
CA VAL A 10 18.66 31.16 -21.29
C VAL A 10 19.65 30.01 -21.44
N ALA A 11 20.07 29.76 -22.68
CA ALA A 11 21.38 29.21 -22.95
C ALA A 11 22.41 30.35 -22.83
N LEU A 12 23.67 29.97 -22.58
CA LEU A 12 24.89 30.79 -22.59
C LEU A 12 25.26 31.53 -21.29
N SER A 13 25.98 30.81 -20.42
CA SER A 13 27.30 31.27 -20.00
C SER A 13 28.30 30.11 -20.11
N LEU A 14 29.12 30.19 -21.14
CA LEU A 14 30.19 29.28 -21.49
C LEU A 14 31.39 29.41 -20.53
N THR A 15 32.10 28.29 -20.41
CA THR A 15 33.56 28.15 -20.17
C THR A 15 34.13 28.48 -18.79
N ALA A 16 34.59 27.42 -18.11
CA ALA A 16 35.99 27.17 -17.72
C ALA A 16 36.08 26.57 -16.30
N CYS A 17 36.40 25.28 -16.19
CA CYS A 17 37.79 24.85 -15.97
C CYS A 17 37.86 23.32 -15.94
N ALA A 18 39.01 22.82 -16.38
CA ALA A 18 39.36 21.42 -16.53
C ALA A 18 39.08 20.59 -15.26
N THR A 19 38.40 19.46 -15.45
CA THR A 19 38.40 18.39 -14.45
C THR A 19 39.74 17.65 -14.55
N GLN A 20 40.61 17.85 -13.59
CA GLN A 20 41.69 16.91 -13.28
C GLN A 20 41.81 16.81 -11.77
N SER A 21 41.12 15.82 -11.20
CA SER A 21 41.52 15.12 -9.99
C SER A 21 40.66 13.88 -9.86
N THR A 22 41.29 12.72 -10.01
CA THR A 22 40.73 11.43 -9.60
C THR A 22 40.42 11.49 -8.10
N PRO A 23 39.17 11.23 -7.67
CA PRO A 23 38.87 11.13 -6.25
C PRO A 23 39.57 9.89 -5.66
N PRO A 24 40.05 9.97 -4.40
CA PRO A 24 40.64 8.82 -3.73
C PRO A 24 39.60 7.72 -3.53
N ALA A 25 40.06 6.47 -3.50
CA ALA A 25 39.24 5.27 -3.41
C ALA A 25 38.22 5.36 -2.26
N PRO A 26 36.94 5.00 -2.48
CA PRO A 26 35.93 5.04 -1.43
C PRO A 26 36.27 4.03 -0.33
N ALA A 27 36.29 4.51 0.92
CA ALA A 27 36.34 3.65 2.09
C ALA A 27 35.10 2.73 2.12
N ALA A 28 35.30 1.47 2.52
CA ALA A 28 34.24 0.49 2.62
C ALA A 28 33.09 1.01 3.50
N ALA A 29 31.92 1.18 2.89
CA ALA A 29 30.71 1.59 3.59
C ALA A 29 30.27 0.49 4.57
N PRO A 30 29.74 0.84 5.76
CA PRO A 30 29.18 -0.14 6.67
C PRO A 30 28.09 -0.95 5.96
N ALA A 31 28.09 -2.27 6.16
CA ALA A 31 27.07 -3.15 5.60
C ALA A 31 25.68 -2.63 5.97
N ALA A 32 24.84 -2.40 4.94
CA ALA A 32 23.47 -1.95 5.12
C ALA A 32 22.72 -2.96 5.99
N ALA A 33 22.15 -2.50 7.11
CA ALA A 33 21.31 -3.33 7.96
C ALA A 33 20.13 -3.87 7.14
N ALA A 34 19.87 -5.17 7.25
CA ALA A 34 18.79 -5.83 6.56
C ALA A 34 17.45 -5.16 6.90
N ALA A 35 16.66 -4.84 5.87
CA ALA A 35 15.35 -4.24 6.04
C ALA A 35 14.44 -5.19 6.86
N PRO A 36 13.65 -4.67 7.83
CA PRO A 36 12.75 -5.49 8.62
C PRO A 36 11.70 -6.15 7.73
N ALA A 37 11.40 -7.42 8.04
CA ALA A 37 10.37 -8.17 7.32
C ALA A 37 9.00 -7.49 7.47
N PRO A 38 8.16 -7.48 6.40
CA PRO A 38 6.84 -6.87 6.46
C PRO A 38 5.96 -7.60 7.49
N ALA A 39 5.27 -6.81 8.30
CA ALA A 39 4.36 -7.35 9.31
C ALA A 39 3.23 -8.20 8.66
N PRO A 40 2.80 -9.29 9.30
CA PRO A 40 1.71 -10.11 8.79
C PRO A 40 0.43 -9.28 8.66
N LYS A 41 -0.22 -9.36 7.48
CA LYS A 41 -1.49 -8.68 7.22
C LYS A 41 -2.59 -9.30 8.07
N ALA A 42 -3.41 -8.45 8.70
CA ALA A 42 -4.60 -8.88 9.42
C ALA A 42 -5.54 -9.65 8.49
N ALA A 43 -6.15 -10.72 9.01
CA ALA A 43 -7.14 -11.49 8.27
C ALA A 43 -8.41 -10.65 8.04
N PRO A 44 -9.10 -10.82 6.90
CA PRO A 44 -10.37 -10.12 6.67
C PRO A 44 -11.46 -10.58 7.66
N GLN A 45 -12.33 -9.64 8.03
CA GLN A 45 -13.39 -9.84 9.03
C GLN A 45 -14.65 -9.10 8.60
N CYS A 46 -15.80 -9.49 9.14
CA CYS A 46 -17.08 -8.82 8.91
C CYS A 46 -17.53 -8.09 10.17
N TYR A 47 -17.92 -6.81 10.05
CA TYR A 47 -18.45 -6.07 11.19
C TYR A 47 -19.91 -6.41 11.45
N ASN A 48 -20.25 -6.84 12.66
CA ASN A 48 -21.62 -7.08 13.09
C ASN A 48 -22.18 -5.84 13.80
N GLY A 49 -23.16 -5.18 13.17
CA GLY A 49 -23.81 -3.99 13.71
C GLY A 49 -24.62 -4.22 14.99
N ASP A 50 -25.19 -5.42 15.17
CA ASP A 50 -26.00 -5.74 16.34
C ASP A 50 -25.16 -5.91 17.61
N SER A 51 -23.92 -6.38 17.46
CA SER A 51 -23.00 -6.63 18.58
C SER A 51 -21.80 -5.68 18.63
N GLY A 52 -21.68 -4.77 17.65
CA GLY A 52 -20.63 -3.75 17.61
C GLY A 52 -19.21 -4.29 17.46
N LYS A 53 -19.02 -5.48 16.89
CA LYS A 53 -17.71 -6.17 16.83
C LYS A 53 -17.41 -6.74 15.46
N PHE A 54 -16.12 -6.93 15.17
CA PHE A 54 -15.68 -7.69 14.01
C PHE A 54 -15.70 -9.19 14.29
N GLU A 55 -16.25 -9.95 13.35
CA GLU A 55 -16.37 -11.40 13.40
C GLU A 55 -15.53 -12.04 12.30
N ALA A 56 -14.99 -13.23 12.59
CA ALA A 56 -14.08 -13.92 11.67
C ALA A 56 -14.85 -14.50 10.47
N ILE A 57 -14.14 -14.70 9.35
CA ILE A 57 -14.65 -15.49 8.22
C ILE A 57 -15.10 -16.87 8.70
N GLY A 58 -16.24 -17.34 8.18
CA GLY A 58 -16.91 -18.58 8.55
C GLY A 58 -17.92 -18.41 9.68
N THR A 59 -17.96 -17.26 10.36
CA THR A 59 -18.95 -17.02 11.42
C THR A 59 -20.34 -16.93 10.81
N VAL A 60 -21.27 -17.72 11.36
CA VAL A 60 -22.70 -17.69 10.99
C VAL A 60 -23.46 -17.03 12.14
N THR A 61 -24.27 -16.03 11.84
CA THR A 61 -25.01 -15.28 12.85
C THR A 61 -26.34 -14.75 12.30
N MET A 62 -27.17 -14.18 13.17
CA MET A 62 -28.29 -13.35 12.77
C MET A 62 -27.92 -11.88 12.96
N ILE A 63 -28.13 -11.09 11.91
CA ILE A 63 -28.00 -9.63 11.97
C ILE A 63 -29.36 -9.06 11.56
N SER A 64 -29.98 -8.31 12.47
CA SER A 64 -31.29 -7.68 12.27
C SER A 64 -32.37 -8.66 11.76
N GLY A 65 -32.34 -9.91 12.23
CA GLY A 65 -33.28 -10.96 11.84
C GLY A 65 -32.93 -11.73 10.55
N VAL A 66 -31.82 -11.41 9.89
CA VAL A 66 -31.35 -12.11 8.68
C VAL A 66 -30.21 -13.05 9.04
N LYS A 67 -30.34 -14.33 8.68
CA LYS A 67 -29.28 -15.32 8.87
C LYS A 67 -28.20 -15.14 7.80
N VAL A 68 -27.00 -14.78 8.22
CA VAL A 68 -25.86 -14.48 7.35
C VAL A 68 -24.62 -15.27 7.77
N VAL A 69 -23.69 -15.43 6.84
CA VAL A 69 -22.35 -16.00 7.04
C VAL A 69 -21.30 -14.99 6.60
N CYS A 70 -20.26 -14.80 7.39
CA CYS A 70 -19.12 -13.97 7.00
C CYS A 70 -18.28 -14.76 6.01
N GLU A 71 -18.26 -14.39 4.74
CA GLU A 71 -17.49 -15.07 3.71
C GLU A 71 -16.36 -14.18 3.20
N LYS A 72 -15.28 -14.82 2.77
CA LYS A 72 -14.20 -14.13 2.06
C LYS A 72 -14.68 -13.74 0.66
N THR A 73 -14.40 -12.53 0.22
CA THR A 73 -14.69 -12.12 -1.15
C THR A 73 -13.80 -12.89 -2.14
N SER A 74 -14.22 -12.99 -3.41
CA SER A 74 -13.51 -13.76 -4.43
C SER A 74 -12.10 -13.23 -4.73
N ASP A 75 -11.87 -11.92 -4.56
CA ASP A 75 -10.55 -11.29 -4.67
C ASP A 75 -9.65 -11.58 -3.45
N GLY A 76 -10.21 -12.12 -2.37
CA GLY A 76 -9.49 -12.57 -1.19
C GLY A 76 -8.92 -11.46 -0.31
N LYS A 77 -9.26 -10.19 -0.54
CA LYS A 77 -8.74 -9.05 0.24
C LYS A 77 -9.71 -8.60 1.33
N SER A 78 -10.98 -8.95 1.22
CA SER A 78 -12.04 -8.52 2.12
C SER A 78 -12.93 -9.69 2.54
N ALA A 79 -13.80 -9.43 3.52
CA ALA A 79 -14.89 -10.32 3.89
C ALA A 79 -16.21 -9.54 3.88
N GLN A 80 -17.30 -10.23 3.58
CA GLN A 80 -18.64 -9.66 3.51
C GLN A 80 -19.67 -10.63 4.07
N TRP A 81 -20.73 -10.08 4.67
CA TRP A 81 -21.89 -10.86 5.07
C TRP A 81 -22.66 -11.34 3.84
N MET A 82 -22.80 -12.64 3.70
CA MET A 82 -23.55 -13.30 2.64
C MET A 82 -24.75 -14.02 3.24
N GLY A 83 -25.84 -14.14 2.47
CA GLY A 83 -26.98 -14.95 2.87
C GLY A 83 -26.60 -16.43 2.96
N VAL A 84 -27.01 -17.11 4.04
CA VAL A 84 -26.75 -18.55 4.19
C VAL A 84 -27.58 -19.30 3.14
N LYS A 85 -26.92 -20.04 2.24
CA LYS A 85 -27.60 -20.93 1.29
C LYS A 85 -28.29 -22.06 2.08
N LYS A 86 -29.56 -22.33 1.74
CA LYS A 86 -30.36 -23.41 2.35
C LYS A 86 -29.76 -24.77 2.05
#